data_AF-A0A067CCC9-F1
#
_entry.id   AF-A0A067CCC9-F1
#
_cell.length_a   1.000
_cell.length_b   1.000
_cell.length_c   1.000
_cell.angle_alpha   90.00
_cell.angle_beta   90.00
_cell.angle_gamma   90.00
#
_symmetry.space_group_name_H-M   'P 1'
#
loop_
_entity.id
_entity.type
_entity.pdbx_description
1 polymer ?
#
loop_
_entity_poly.entity_id
_entity_poly.type
_entity_poly.pdbx_seq_one_letter_code
_entity_poly.pdbx_strand_id
1 'polypeptide(L)'
;MDVLPAEVEQGNVEYKVQLLNPSPERFQHLVTQMNWRLNEGHGEAFYEMGVSDGGRIVGMSPKDLEMSLATLYRMCQVLGAEMRLVTLRDGNEPGRKAARVCISRIADTHAKKQVRVSVIGSVESGKSTLIGVLTRGCLDDGHGLARMQVFRHLHEVEDGRTSSISEQIMGVTKDGKICKFNTLESRHASSIESQSHKLVMFSDLAGHERYLKITGTPTI
;
A
#
# COMPACT_ATOMS: atom_id res chain seq x y z
N MET A 1 -35.84 7.79 -18.65
CA MET A 1 -35.55 8.50 -17.38
C MET A 1 -34.45 7.70 -16.71
N ASP A 2 -33.22 8.20 -16.76
CA ASP A 2 -32.08 7.52 -16.14
C ASP A 2 -32.13 7.75 -14.62
N VAL A 3 -32.60 6.75 -13.90
CA VAL A 3 -32.73 6.76 -12.44
C VAL A 3 -31.67 5.81 -11.89
N LEU A 4 -30.78 6.31 -11.05
CA LEU A 4 -29.87 5.48 -10.28
C LEU A 4 -30.61 4.87 -9.08
N PRO A 5 -30.16 3.73 -8.55
CA PRO A 5 -30.66 3.24 -7.27
C PRO A 5 -30.49 4.32 -6.18
N ALA A 6 -31.35 4.29 -5.17
CA ALA A 6 -31.20 5.20 -4.03
C ALA A 6 -29.84 5.00 -3.35
N GLU A 7 -29.29 6.08 -2.80
CA GLU A 7 -28.07 5.99 -2.01
C GLU A 7 -28.27 5.01 -0.86
N VAL A 8 -27.30 4.12 -0.67
CA VAL A 8 -27.23 3.24 0.49
C VAL A 8 -26.27 3.89 1.48
N GLU A 9 -26.69 4.03 2.74
CA GLU A 9 -25.82 4.60 3.79
C GLU A 9 -24.53 3.79 3.97
N GLN A 10 -24.57 2.50 3.66
CA GLN A 10 -23.42 1.58 3.66
C GLN A 10 -22.92 1.34 2.24
N GLY A 11 -21.60 1.29 2.09
CA GLY A 11 -20.89 0.99 0.84
C GLY A 11 -19.97 2.12 0.41
N ASN A 12 -19.35 1.93 -0.75
CA ASN A 12 -18.32 2.83 -1.25
C ASN A 12 -18.83 3.89 -2.22
N VAL A 13 -20.13 4.15 -2.24
CA VAL A 13 -20.77 5.10 -3.16
C VAL A 13 -21.42 6.22 -2.36
N GLU A 14 -21.14 7.47 -2.74
CA GLU A 14 -21.66 8.67 -2.09
C GLU A 14 -22.35 9.57 -3.12
N TYR A 15 -23.57 10.04 -2.81
CA TYR A 15 -24.32 10.94 -3.67
C TYR A 15 -24.23 12.38 -3.14
N LYS A 16 -23.96 13.33 -4.04
CA LYS A 16 -23.94 14.75 -3.69
C LYS A 16 -24.50 15.59 -4.83
N VAL A 17 -25.50 16.41 -4.50
CA VAL A 17 -26.08 17.36 -5.45
C VAL A 17 -25.06 18.43 -5.83
N GLN A 18 -24.31 18.98 -4.87
CA GLN A 18 -23.28 20.00 -5.11
C GLN A 18 -22.33 20.14 -3.92
N LEU A 19 -21.07 20.52 -4.18
CA LEU A 19 -20.03 20.74 -3.16
C LEU A 19 -19.37 22.12 -3.34
N LEU A 20 -20.18 23.16 -3.22
CA LEU A 20 -19.74 24.55 -3.38
C LEU A 20 -19.20 25.09 -2.04
N ASN A 21 -17.94 25.55 -2.05
CA ASN A 21 -17.26 26.28 -0.97
C ASN A 21 -17.71 25.91 0.46
N PRO A 22 -17.45 24.67 0.93
CA PRO A 22 -17.78 24.29 2.29
C PRO A 22 -16.99 25.15 3.31
N SER A 23 -17.60 25.43 4.46
CA SER A 23 -16.87 25.99 5.61
C SER A 23 -15.73 25.05 6.04
N PRO A 24 -14.70 25.54 6.75
CA PRO A 24 -13.59 24.69 7.20
C PRO A 24 -14.03 23.47 8.00
N GLU A 25 -15.00 23.64 8.91
CA GLU A 25 -15.59 22.54 9.68
C GLU A 25 -16.31 21.53 8.78
N ARG A 26 -17.16 22.02 7.87
CA ARG A 26 -17.86 21.15 6.91
C ARG A 26 -16.88 20.41 6.00
N PHE A 27 -15.79 21.05 5.59
CA PHE A 27 -14.75 20.44 4.80
C PHE A 27 -14.06 19.29 5.56
N GLN A 28 -13.75 19.46 6.84
CA GLN A 28 -13.21 18.38 7.67
C GLN A 28 -14.17 17.20 7.82
N HIS A 29 -15.47 17.47 7.98
CA HIS A 29 -16.49 16.42 7.99
C HIS A 29 -16.54 15.66 6.66
N LEU A 30 -16.50 16.38 5.55
CA LEU A 30 -16.47 15.80 4.20
C LEU A 30 -15.22 14.92 3.96
N VAL A 31 -14.05 15.34 4.46
CA VAL A 31 -12.82 14.54 4.41
C VAL A 31 -12.95 13.26 5.24
N THR A 32 -13.47 13.37 6.47
CA THR A 32 -13.70 12.21 7.34
C THR A 32 -14.66 11.21 6.68
N GLN A 33 -15.73 11.70 6.07
CA GLN A 33 -16.69 10.89 5.33
C GLN A 33 -16.04 10.18 4.13
N MET A 34 -15.23 10.89 3.33
CA MET A 34 -14.50 10.28 2.21
C MET A 34 -13.58 9.16 2.69
N ASN A 35 -12.86 9.38 3.79
CA ASN A 35 -11.99 8.35 4.36
C ASN A 35 -12.79 7.10 4.78
N TRP A 36 -14.00 7.28 5.32
CA TRP A 36 -14.87 6.18 5.68
C TRP A 36 -15.35 5.39 4.44
N ARG A 37 -15.82 6.07 3.39
CA ARG A 37 -16.22 5.43 2.11
C ARG A 37 -15.08 4.67 1.45
N LEU A 38 -13.86 5.22 1.49
CA LEU A 38 -12.66 4.54 1.00
C LEU A 38 -12.38 3.26 1.80
N ASN A 39 -12.53 3.28 3.13
CA ASN A 39 -12.31 2.09 3.95
C ASN A 39 -13.34 1.00 3.68
N GLU A 40 -14.62 1.35 3.51
CA GLU A 40 -15.66 0.39 3.17
C GLU A 40 -15.46 -0.22 1.78
N GLY A 41 -14.95 0.55 0.83
CA GLY A 41 -14.64 0.09 -0.52
C GLY A 41 -13.24 -0.47 -0.72
N HIS A 42 -12.56 -0.91 0.34
CA HIS A 42 -11.20 -1.47 0.28
C HIS A 42 -10.16 -0.59 -0.45
N GLY A 43 -10.30 0.73 -0.33
CA GLY A 43 -9.44 1.72 -0.95
C GLY A 43 -10.03 2.37 -2.20
N GLU A 44 -11.24 2.03 -2.63
CA GLU A 44 -11.94 2.69 -3.74
C GLU A 44 -13.31 3.22 -3.32
N ALA A 45 -13.64 4.45 -3.71
CA ALA A 45 -14.92 5.09 -3.49
C ALA A 45 -15.41 5.79 -4.76
N PHE A 46 -16.73 5.83 -4.96
CA PHE A 46 -17.37 6.50 -6.08
C PHE A 46 -18.24 7.66 -5.60
N TYR A 47 -18.07 8.82 -6.23
CA TYR A 47 -18.88 10.01 -5.98
C TYR A 47 -19.73 10.32 -7.19
N GLU A 48 -21.05 10.34 -6.98
CA GLU A 48 -22.02 10.74 -7.99
C GLU A 48 -22.40 12.21 -7.75
N MET A 49 -21.80 13.09 -8.54
CA MET A 49 -21.95 14.54 -8.47
C MET A 49 -23.12 15.02 -9.33
N GLY A 50 -24.00 15.83 -8.76
CA GLY A 50 -25.22 16.30 -9.42
C GLY A 50 -26.36 15.27 -9.33
N VAL A 51 -26.26 14.32 -8.41
CA VAL A 51 -27.28 13.31 -8.13
C VAL A 51 -27.84 13.57 -6.73
N SER A 52 -29.16 13.55 -6.60
CA SER A 52 -29.83 13.59 -5.29
C SER A 52 -29.76 12.23 -4.61
N ASP A 53 -29.82 12.20 -3.29
CA ASP A 53 -29.79 10.97 -2.46
C ASP A 53 -30.84 9.92 -2.91
N GLY A 54 -31.97 10.35 -3.48
CA GLY A 54 -32.98 9.47 -4.09
C GLY A 54 -32.63 8.92 -5.49
N GLY A 55 -31.39 9.05 -5.95
CA GLY A 55 -30.91 8.53 -7.25
C GLY A 55 -31.32 9.33 -8.48
N ARG A 56 -32.00 10.48 -8.32
CA ARG A 56 -32.34 11.37 -9.45
C ARG A 56 -31.14 12.20 -9.88
N ILE A 57 -30.85 12.18 -11.17
CA ILE A 57 -29.81 13.01 -11.79
C ILE A 57 -30.39 14.42 -12.00
N VAL A 58 -30.05 15.35 -11.11
CA VAL A 58 -30.46 16.76 -11.20
C VAL A 58 -29.53 17.51 -12.17
N GLY A 59 -28.23 17.25 -12.03
CA GLY A 59 -27.17 18.00 -12.68
C GLY A 59 -26.99 19.41 -12.11
N MET A 60 -25.84 20.01 -12.40
CA MET A 60 -25.48 21.38 -12.02
C MET A 60 -24.88 22.13 -13.20
N SER A 61 -24.70 23.45 -13.08
CA SER A 61 -24.05 24.21 -14.15
C SER A 61 -22.60 23.73 -14.35
N PRO A 62 -22.01 23.88 -15.55
CA PRO A 62 -20.62 23.49 -15.78
C PRO A 62 -19.64 24.17 -14.80
N LYS A 63 -19.90 25.43 -14.44
CA LYS A 63 -19.11 26.18 -13.46
C LYS A 63 -19.22 25.59 -12.06
N ASP A 64 -20.43 25.22 -11.63
CA ASP A 64 -20.64 24.61 -10.32
C ASP A 64 -20.05 23.21 -10.24
N LEU A 65 -20.05 22.49 -11.36
CA LEU A 65 -19.41 21.19 -11.48
C LEU A 65 -17.90 21.32 -11.30
N GLU A 66 -17.26 22.25 -12.00
CA GLU A 66 -15.83 22.53 -11.83
C GLU A 66 -15.48 22.89 -10.38
N MET A 67 -16.25 23.78 -9.74
CA MET A 67 -16.04 24.13 -8.33
C MET A 67 -16.23 22.95 -7.38
N SER A 68 -17.21 22.10 -7.64
CA SER A 68 -17.48 20.92 -6.82
C SER A 68 -16.39 19.86 -6.98
N LEU A 69 -15.90 19.64 -8.21
CA LEU A 69 -14.76 18.78 -8.50
C LEU A 69 -13.47 19.32 -7.87
N ALA A 70 -13.26 20.64 -7.88
CA ALA A 70 -12.13 21.26 -7.19
C ALA A 70 -12.18 21.04 -5.67
N THR A 71 -13.37 21.06 -5.06
CA THR A 71 -13.54 20.71 -3.64
C THR A 71 -13.23 19.24 -3.37
N LEU A 72 -13.73 18.32 -4.21
CA LEU A 72 -13.38 16.90 -4.12
C LEU A 72 -11.88 16.67 -4.26
N TYR A 73 -11.23 17.36 -5.21
CA TYR A 73 -9.79 17.27 -5.41
C TYR A 73 -9.04 17.72 -4.16
N ARG A 74 -9.44 18.84 -3.53
CA ARG A 74 -8.87 19.29 -2.25
C ARG A 74 -9.04 18.24 -1.15
N MET A 75 -10.19 17.57 -1.06
CA MET A 75 -10.40 16.47 -0.10
C MET A 75 -9.45 15.30 -0.37
N CYS A 76 -9.25 14.95 -1.65
CA CYS A 76 -8.31 13.90 -2.06
C CYS A 76 -6.87 14.24 -1.66
N GLN A 77 -6.45 15.51 -1.83
CA GLN A 77 -5.12 15.96 -1.42
C GLN A 77 -4.87 15.78 0.10
N VAL A 78 -5.88 16.02 0.93
CA VAL A 78 -5.76 15.83 2.39
C VAL A 78 -5.59 14.35 2.75
N LEU A 79 -6.23 13.45 1.99
CA LEU A 79 -6.18 12.01 2.24
C LEU A 79 -5.07 11.27 1.48
N GLY A 80 -4.30 11.95 0.62
CA GLY A 80 -3.35 11.30 -0.28
C GLY A 80 -4.04 10.32 -1.25
N ALA A 81 -5.20 10.69 -1.78
CA ALA A 81 -5.99 9.89 -2.71
C ALA A 81 -5.88 10.43 -4.15
N GLU A 82 -6.08 9.55 -5.13
CA GLU A 82 -6.17 9.89 -6.55
C GLU A 82 -7.64 10.06 -6.95
N MET A 83 -7.91 11.06 -7.78
CA MET A 83 -9.24 11.36 -8.29
C MET A 83 -9.26 11.13 -9.80
N ARG A 84 -10.22 10.35 -10.30
CA ARG A 84 -10.43 10.09 -11.72
C ARG A 84 -11.88 10.31 -12.11
N LEU A 85 -12.09 11.15 -13.13
CA LEU A 85 -13.41 11.29 -13.74
C LEU A 85 -13.74 10.02 -14.55
N VAL A 86 -14.84 9.34 -14.21
CA VAL A 86 -15.25 8.09 -14.86
C VAL A 86 -16.25 8.38 -15.97
N THR A 87 -17.27 9.21 -15.68
CA THR A 87 -18.34 9.47 -16.64
C THR A 87 -18.89 10.87 -16.41
N LEU A 88 -19.19 11.58 -17.51
CA LEU A 88 -20.00 12.78 -17.52
C LEU A 88 -21.39 12.42 -18.05
N ARG A 89 -22.43 12.91 -17.38
CA ARG A 89 -23.83 12.73 -17.73
C ARG A 89 -24.50 14.08 -17.93
N ASP A 90 -25.53 14.09 -18.76
CA ASP A 90 -26.43 15.25 -18.84
C ASP A 90 -27.39 15.24 -17.65
N GLY A 91 -27.69 16.44 -17.14
CA GLY A 91 -28.69 16.65 -16.09
C GLY A 91 -30.11 16.60 -16.65
N ASN A 92 -31.09 16.77 -15.75
CA ASN A 92 -32.51 16.79 -16.15
C ASN A 92 -32.88 18.01 -17.01
N GLU A 93 -32.09 19.09 -16.95
CA GLU A 93 -32.29 20.31 -17.73
C GLU A 93 -31.17 20.50 -18.78
N PRO A 94 -31.48 21.07 -19.95
CA PRO A 94 -30.47 21.39 -20.96
C PRO A 94 -29.36 22.28 -20.39
N GLY A 95 -28.11 21.87 -20.58
CA GLY A 95 -26.93 22.61 -20.10
C GLY A 95 -26.49 22.27 -18.68
N ARG A 96 -27.26 21.48 -17.92
CA ARG A 96 -26.79 20.91 -16.65
C ARG A 96 -25.99 19.64 -16.88
N LYS A 97 -24.95 19.43 -16.08
CA LYS A 97 -24.06 18.27 -16.14
C LYS A 97 -23.99 17.58 -14.78
N ALA A 98 -23.84 16.27 -14.80
CA ALA A 98 -23.55 15.42 -13.65
C ALA A 98 -22.28 14.62 -13.93
N ALA A 99 -21.59 14.15 -12.91
CA ALA A 99 -20.34 13.43 -13.05
C ALA A 99 -20.22 12.28 -12.07
N ARG A 100 -19.77 11.13 -12.56
CA ARG A 100 -19.28 10.03 -11.71
C ARG A 100 -17.77 10.15 -11.59
N VAL A 101 -17.29 10.26 -10.37
CA VAL A 101 -15.87 10.35 -10.03
C VAL A 101 -15.49 9.11 -9.24
N CYS A 102 -14.38 8.48 -9.60
CA CYS A 102 -13.73 7.46 -8.77
C CYS A 102 -12.64 8.13 -7.96
N ILE A 103 -12.61 7.82 -6.67
CA ILE A 103 -11.55 8.19 -5.75
C ILE A 103 -10.95 6.88 -5.28
N SER A 104 -9.70 6.66 -5.59
CA SER A 104 -8.94 5.56 -5.03
C SER A 104 -7.95 6.15 -4.05
N ARG A 105 -7.72 5.49 -2.91
CA ARG A 105 -6.48 5.72 -2.20
C ARG A 105 -5.38 5.56 -3.24
N ILE A 106 -4.38 6.41 -3.15
CA ILE A 106 -3.08 6.03 -3.67
C ILE A 106 -2.69 4.89 -2.72
N ALA A 107 -3.18 3.67 -3.00
CA ALA A 107 -2.41 2.49 -2.71
C ALA A 107 -1.04 2.89 -3.21
N ASP A 108 -0.04 2.94 -2.33
CA ASP A 108 1.33 3.19 -2.73
C ASP A 108 1.50 2.40 -4.02
N THR A 109 1.45 3.09 -5.16
CA THR A 109 1.47 2.43 -6.48
C THR A 109 2.93 2.08 -6.78
N HIS A 110 3.78 2.30 -5.80
CA HIS A 110 4.78 1.36 -5.38
C HIS A 110 4.19 0.33 -4.40
N ALA A 111 3.43 -0.65 -4.90
CA ALA A 111 3.69 -2.00 -4.44
C ALA A 111 5.16 -2.20 -4.84
N LYS A 112 6.08 -1.81 -3.94
CA LYS A 112 7.50 -1.71 -4.26
C LYS A 112 7.84 -3.04 -4.86
N LYS A 113 8.33 -3.04 -6.11
CA LYS A 113 8.59 -4.28 -6.83
C LYS A 113 9.41 -5.17 -5.90
N GLN A 114 8.77 -6.22 -5.40
CA GLN A 114 9.33 -7.09 -4.40
C GLN A 114 9.85 -8.32 -5.11
N VAL A 115 11.13 -8.57 -4.97
CA VAL A 115 11.75 -9.81 -5.43
C VAL A 115 11.99 -10.67 -4.20
N ARG A 116 11.45 -11.88 -4.19
CA ARG A 116 11.73 -12.87 -3.14
C ARG A 116 12.81 -13.81 -3.66
N VAL A 117 13.86 -13.98 -2.87
CA VAL A 117 15.01 -14.84 -3.19
C VAL A 117 15.16 -15.84 -2.06
N SER A 118 14.85 -17.10 -2.34
CA SER A 118 15.07 -18.19 -1.39
C SER A 118 16.44 -18.81 -1.65
N VAL A 119 17.26 -18.92 -0.60
CA VAL A 119 18.59 -19.54 -0.69
C VAL A 119 18.50 -20.97 -0.15
N ILE A 120 18.82 -21.94 -1.00
CA ILE A 120 18.79 -23.38 -0.69
C ILE A 120 20.18 -23.99 -0.86
N GLY A 121 20.47 -25.03 -0.08
CA GLY A 121 21.77 -25.71 -0.11
C GLY A 121 22.06 -26.50 1.16
N SER A 122 23.07 -27.34 1.09
CA SER A 122 23.50 -28.23 2.18
C SER A 122 23.83 -27.50 3.48
N VAL A 123 23.83 -28.23 4.59
CA VAL A 123 24.34 -27.73 5.87
C VAL A 123 25.78 -27.21 5.67
N GLU A 124 26.11 -26.08 6.32
CA GLU A 124 27.43 -25.43 6.26
C GLU A 124 27.87 -24.87 4.89
N SER A 125 27.00 -24.83 3.87
CA SER A 125 27.31 -24.25 2.56
C SER A 125 27.40 -22.71 2.53
N GLY A 126 27.39 -22.04 3.69
CA GLY A 126 27.52 -20.58 3.79
C GLY A 126 26.28 -19.76 3.42
N LYS A 127 25.08 -20.34 3.37
CA LYS A 127 23.82 -19.62 3.02
C LYS A 127 23.56 -18.42 3.93
N SER A 128 23.55 -18.67 5.23
CA SER A 128 23.30 -17.67 6.27
C SER A 128 24.40 -16.60 6.28
N THR A 129 25.64 -17.01 6.02
CA THR A 129 26.78 -16.09 5.86
C THR A 129 26.58 -15.15 4.66
N LEU A 130 26.21 -15.69 3.49
CA LEU A 130 25.95 -14.89 2.29
C LEU A 130 24.81 -13.88 2.51
N ILE A 131 23.71 -14.32 3.11
CA ILE A 131 22.57 -13.44 3.41
C ILE A 131 23.00 -12.35 4.40
N GLY A 132 23.78 -12.68 5.43
CA GLY A 132 24.33 -11.71 6.38
C GLY A 132 25.20 -10.66 5.70
N VAL A 133 26.11 -11.08 4.83
CA VAL A 133 27.00 -10.18 4.08
C VAL A 133 26.19 -9.25 3.17
N LEU A 134 25.24 -9.80 2.42
CA LEU A 134 24.41 -9.02 1.50
C LEU A 134 23.56 -8.00 2.26
N THR A 135 22.86 -8.43 3.30
CA THR A 135 21.88 -7.59 4.01
C THR A 135 22.55 -6.54 4.90
N ARG A 136 23.66 -6.88 5.57
CA ARG A 136 24.34 -6.00 6.53
C ARG A 136 25.49 -5.20 5.91
N GLY A 137 26.02 -5.63 4.77
CA GLY A 137 27.17 -5.01 4.11
C GLY A 137 28.51 -5.20 4.84
N CYS A 138 28.56 -6.10 5.82
CA CYS A 138 29.77 -6.47 6.55
C CYS A 138 30.30 -7.80 6.01
N LEU A 139 31.60 -7.89 5.76
CA LEU A 139 32.23 -9.16 5.39
C LEU A 139 32.28 -10.10 6.61
N ASP A 140 32.13 -11.40 6.37
CA ASP A 140 32.29 -12.39 7.44
C ASP A 140 33.76 -12.50 7.85
N ASP A 141 34.01 -12.70 9.14
CA ASP A 141 35.35 -12.82 9.73
C ASP A 141 35.88 -14.26 9.75
N GLY A 142 35.12 -15.20 9.16
CA GLY A 142 35.41 -16.64 9.21
C GLY A 142 35.00 -17.33 10.51
N HIS A 143 34.56 -16.57 11.53
CA HIS A 143 33.98 -17.09 12.77
C HIS A 143 32.45 -17.01 12.77
N GLY A 144 31.87 -16.40 11.75
CA GLY A 144 30.43 -16.33 11.54
C GLY A 144 29.82 -15.02 12.05
N LEU A 145 30.60 -13.93 12.12
CA LEU A 145 30.10 -12.59 12.41
C LEU A 145 28.89 -12.20 11.55
N ALA A 146 28.91 -12.54 10.25
CA ALA A 146 27.81 -12.23 9.34
C ALA A 146 26.57 -13.11 9.60
N ARG A 147 26.76 -14.41 9.88
CA ARG A 147 25.62 -15.32 10.17
C ARG A 147 24.98 -15.06 11.53
N MET A 148 25.76 -14.66 12.55
CA MET A 148 25.24 -14.31 13.89
C MET A 148 24.22 -13.18 13.84
N GLN A 149 24.38 -12.26 12.88
CA GLN A 149 23.47 -11.13 12.70
C GLN A 149 22.14 -11.50 12.02
N VAL A 150 22.00 -12.74 11.54
CA VAL A 150 20.81 -13.28 10.85
C VAL A 150 20.03 -14.26 11.74
N PHE A 151 20.68 -14.80 12.79
CA PHE A 151 20.04 -15.68 13.77
C PHE A 151 18.93 -14.96 14.54
N ARG A 152 17.82 -15.68 14.75
CA ARG A 152 16.63 -15.16 15.45
C ARG A 152 16.44 -15.79 16.82
N HIS A 153 16.98 -16.99 17.03
CA HIS A 153 16.78 -17.74 18.26
C HIS A 153 18.09 -17.99 19.02
N LEU A 154 18.01 -18.03 20.35
CA LEU A 154 19.16 -18.24 21.23
C LEU A 154 19.91 -19.54 20.90
N HIS A 155 19.18 -20.64 20.66
CA HIS A 155 19.77 -21.92 20.31
C HIS A 155 20.51 -21.90 18.95
N GLU A 156 20.16 -21.00 18.01
CA GLU A 156 20.93 -20.82 16.76
C GLU A 156 22.30 -20.17 17.02
N VAL A 157 22.35 -19.26 18.01
CA VAL A 157 23.59 -18.61 18.46
C VAL A 157 24.46 -19.61 19.21
N GLU A 158 23.87 -20.43 20.08
CA GLU A 158 24.56 -21.44 20.88
C GLU A 158 25.13 -22.57 20.01
N ASP A 159 24.33 -23.11 19.09
CA ASP A 159 24.74 -24.23 18.22
C ASP A 159 25.46 -23.76 16.95
N GLY A 160 25.49 -22.45 16.67
CA GLY A 160 26.08 -21.86 15.47
C GLY A 160 25.41 -22.27 14.15
N ARG A 161 24.14 -22.70 14.20
CA ARG A 161 23.38 -23.30 13.10
C ARG A 161 22.00 -22.69 12.96
N THR A 162 21.54 -22.46 11.72
CA THR A 162 20.16 -22.05 11.45
C THR A 162 19.20 -23.24 11.61
N SER A 163 18.19 -23.05 12.47
CA SER A 163 17.14 -24.03 12.76
C SER A 163 15.76 -23.55 12.27
N SER A 164 15.67 -22.29 11.84
CA SER A 164 14.43 -21.60 11.44
C SER A 164 14.55 -20.93 10.08
N ILE A 165 13.39 -20.61 9.47
CA ILE A 165 13.33 -19.79 8.26
C ILE A 165 13.54 -18.33 8.68
N SER A 166 14.67 -17.74 8.28
CA SER A 166 14.97 -16.33 8.54
C SER A 166 14.69 -15.51 7.28
N GLU A 167 13.82 -14.51 7.41
CA GLU A 167 13.54 -13.56 6.33
C GLU A 167 14.27 -12.25 6.60
N GLN A 168 15.03 -11.79 5.61
CA GLN A 168 15.78 -10.54 5.67
C GLN A 168 15.38 -9.64 4.51
N ILE A 169 15.14 -8.37 4.81
CA ILE A 169 14.67 -7.39 3.81
C ILE A 169 15.82 -6.45 3.46
N MET A 170 16.02 -6.22 2.17
CA MET A 170 16.96 -5.26 1.60
C MET A 170 16.23 -4.24 0.74
N GLY A 171 16.50 -2.96 0.98
CA GLY A 171 16.00 -1.85 0.18
C GLY A 171 16.97 -1.45 -0.93
N VAL A 172 16.45 -1.22 -2.14
CA VAL A 172 17.22 -0.67 -3.28
C VAL A 172 16.62 0.66 -3.70
N THR A 173 17.45 1.70 -3.79
CA THR A 173 17.04 3.05 -4.22
C THR A 173 16.80 3.11 -5.73
N LYS A 174 16.24 4.23 -6.22
CA LYS A 174 16.05 4.47 -7.67
C LYS A 174 17.37 4.40 -8.45
N ASP A 175 18.48 4.80 -7.83
CA ASP A 175 19.82 4.80 -8.42
C ASP A 175 20.50 3.42 -8.39
N GLY A 176 19.81 2.38 -7.93
CA GLY A 176 20.37 1.03 -7.80
C GLY A 176 21.32 0.84 -6.61
N LYS A 177 21.37 1.81 -5.68
CA LYS A 177 22.19 1.69 -4.46
C LYS A 177 21.43 0.94 -3.38
N ILE A 178 22.14 0.14 -2.60
CA ILE A 178 21.59 -0.54 -1.42
C ILE A 178 21.42 0.48 -0.30
N CYS A 179 20.25 0.51 0.33
CA CYS A 179 20.01 1.32 1.53
C CYS A 179 20.96 0.84 2.64
N LYS A 180 21.92 1.68 3.03
CA LYS A 180 22.88 1.35 4.10
C LYS A 180 22.21 1.48 5.47
N PHE A 181 22.43 0.49 6.34
CA PHE A 181 21.84 0.42 7.66
C PHE A 181 22.75 1.06 8.72
N ASN A 182 22.16 1.83 9.64
CA ASN A 182 22.75 2.05 10.96
C ASN A 182 22.25 0.93 11.89
N THR A 183 23.20 0.29 12.57
CA THR A 183 23.10 -1.00 13.28
C THR A 183 22.04 -1.06 14.41
N LEU A 184 21.44 0.07 14.78
CA LEU A 184 20.54 0.18 15.95
C LEU A 184 19.04 0.17 15.60
N GLU A 185 18.65 0.49 14.37
CA GLU A 185 17.22 0.59 13.97
C GLU A 185 16.69 -0.67 13.25
N SER A 186 17.46 -1.76 13.30
CA SER A 186 17.25 -3.01 12.56
C SER A 186 15.99 -3.81 12.94
N ARG A 187 15.09 -3.28 13.77
CA ARG A 187 13.82 -3.94 14.13
C ARG A 187 12.61 -3.43 13.35
N HIS A 188 12.70 -2.27 12.69
CA HIS A 188 11.57 -1.67 12.00
C HIS A 188 11.71 -1.80 10.48
N ALA A 189 11.16 -2.89 9.92
CA ALA A 189 11.03 -3.10 8.48
C ALA A 189 10.38 -1.89 7.76
N SER A 190 9.52 -1.15 8.48
CA SER A 190 8.83 0.05 8.02
C SER A 190 9.77 1.17 7.55
N SER A 191 10.96 1.32 8.14
CA SER A 191 11.93 2.36 7.73
C SER A 191 12.58 2.03 6.37
N ILE A 192 12.73 0.74 6.06
CA ILE A 192 13.28 0.26 4.78
C ILE A 192 12.22 0.40 3.69
N GLU A 193 10.97 0.10 4.04
CA GLU A 193 9.79 0.26 3.20
C GLU A 193 9.40 1.71 2.94
N SER A 194 10.00 2.71 3.60
CA SER A 194 9.79 4.11 3.22
C SER A 194 10.88 4.62 2.28
N GLN A 195 12.15 4.29 2.54
CA GLN A 195 13.29 4.85 1.80
C GLN A 195 13.65 4.14 0.48
N SER A 196 13.19 2.90 0.29
CA SER A 196 13.50 2.10 -0.90
C SER A 196 12.61 2.40 -2.11
N HIS A 197 13.03 2.01 -3.31
CA HIS A 197 12.18 2.00 -4.51
C HIS A 197 11.81 0.58 -4.94
N LYS A 198 12.68 -0.39 -4.66
CA LYS A 198 12.43 -1.83 -4.80
C LYS A 198 12.84 -2.54 -3.50
N LEU A 199 12.19 -3.66 -3.22
CA LEU A 199 12.48 -4.49 -2.06
C LEU A 199 12.98 -5.85 -2.53
N VAL A 200 14.04 -6.35 -1.91
CA VAL A 200 14.51 -7.72 -2.08
C VAL A 200 14.38 -8.42 -0.74
N MET A 201 13.63 -9.51 -0.71
CA MET A 201 13.42 -10.32 0.48
C MET A 201 14.18 -11.62 0.32
N PHE A 202 15.17 -11.84 1.19
CA PHE A 202 15.93 -13.07 1.25
C PHE A 202 15.33 -14.01 2.29
N SER A 203 15.05 -15.25 1.90
CA SER A 203 14.64 -16.30 2.82
C SER A 203 15.77 -17.31 2.97
N ASP A 204 16.36 -17.39 4.16
CA ASP A 204 17.31 -18.43 4.52
C ASP A 204 16.55 -19.69 4.91
N LEU A 205 16.69 -20.75 4.12
CA LEU A 205 16.06 -22.03 4.39
C LEU A 205 17.03 -22.93 5.15
N ALA A 206 16.59 -23.42 6.32
CA ALA A 206 17.36 -24.34 7.12
C ALA A 206 17.69 -25.61 6.32
N GLY A 207 18.98 -25.93 6.19
CA GLY A 207 19.46 -27.05 5.37
C GLY A 207 19.30 -28.43 6.03
N HIS A 208 18.71 -28.52 7.21
CA HIS A 208 18.61 -29.77 7.97
C HIS A 208 17.36 -30.56 7.56
N GLU A 209 17.54 -31.85 7.26
CA GLU A 209 16.54 -32.76 6.67
C GLU A 209 15.17 -32.79 7.39
N ARG A 210 15.16 -32.64 8.72
CA ARG A 210 13.96 -32.51 9.55
C ARG A 210 13.04 -31.32 9.20
N TYR A 211 13.54 -30.26 8.57
CA TYR A 211 12.78 -29.02 8.31
C TYR A 211 12.33 -28.85 6.84
N LEU A 212 12.69 -29.79 5.96
CA LEU A 212 12.24 -29.84 4.56
C LEU A 212 10.71 -30.00 4.41
N LYS A 213 10.03 -30.53 5.44
CA LYS A 213 8.57 -30.72 5.42
C LYS A 213 7.77 -29.41 5.50
N ILE A 214 8.38 -28.31 5.95
CA ILE A 214 7.71 -27.00 6.10
C ILE A 214 7.91 -26.13 4.83
N THR A 215 8.76 -26.56 3.90
CA THR A 215 9.24 -25.75 2.77
C THR A 215 8.34 -25.80 1.52
N GLY A 216 7.20 -26.52 1.56
CA GLY A 216 6.47 -26.95 0.37
C GLY A 216 5.09 -26.34 0.10
N THR A 217 4.63 -25.31 0.83
CA THR A 217 3.35 -24.65 0.51
C THR A 217 3.54 -23.16 0.31
N PRO A 218 3.61 -22.67 -0.94
CA PRO A 218 3.49 -21.24 -1.21
C PRO A 218 2.05 -20.83 -0.87
N THR A 219 1.88 -19.97 0.14
CA THR A 219 0.61 -19.28 0.35
C THR A 219 0.45 -18.29 -0.81
N ILE A 220 -0.49 -18.60 -1.71
CA ILE A 220 -0.92 -17.76 -2.83
C ILE A 220 -1.71 -16.58 -2.29
#